data_AF-A0AAW7Z5Y2-F1
#
_entry.id   AF-A0AAW7Z5Y2-F1
#
_cell.length_a   1.000
_cell.length_b   1.000
_cell.length_c   1.000
_cell.angle_alpha   90.00
_cell.angle_beta   90.00
_cell.angle_gamma   90.00
#
_symmetry.space_group_name_H-M   'P 1'
#
loop_
_entity.id
_entity.type
_entity.pdbx_description
1 polymer ?
#
loop_
_entity_poly.entity_id
_entity_poly.type
_entity_poly.pdbx_seq_one_letter_code
_entity_poly.pdbx_strand_id
1 'polypeptide(L)'
;MNNALLRGIVLVGAVSALTGCFDNDDDKPEVNVAPVAEDAMFTTQADIAFTEMLSASDANGDPLTYTLATDSENGTTTVTADGDFTYTPNAQFTGTDSFVFSVSDGVADADTGEVTITIDAQQVSFSSYTREAFNQEETDEPLPINGRAFTQDAEESSFDDLLPQQ
;
A
#
# COMPACT_ATOMS: atom_id res chain seq x y z
N MET A 1 -14.81 -50.59 62.31
CA MET A 1 -14.48 -51.99 62.62
C MET A 1 -14.93 -52.84 61.45
N ASN A 2 -13.99 -53.51 60.78
CA ASN A 2 -14.11 -54.82 60.09
C ASN A 2 -12.95 -54.96 59.10
N ASN A 3 -11.96 -55.77 59.49
CA ASN A 3 -10.83 -56.21 58.70
C ASN A 3 -11.26 -57.28 57.69
N ALA A 4 -10.63 -57.33 56.52
CA ALA A 4 -10.47 -58.57 55.76
C ALA A 4 -9.12 -58.58 55.03
N LEU A 5 -8.32 -59.60 55.36
CA LEU A 5 -7.03 -59.96 54.78
C LEU A 5 -7.20 -60.50 53.36
N LEU A 6 -6.28 -60.21 52.44
CA LEU A 6 -5.76 -61.26 51.56
C LEU A 6 -4.33 -60.97 51.09
N ARG A 7 -3.45 -61.93 51.39
CA ARG A 7 -2.04 -61.96 51.01
C ARG A 7 -1.91 -62.65 49.65
N GLY A 8 -1.01 -62.13 48.82
CA GLY A 8 -0.26 -62.93 47.86
C GLY A 8 -0.53 -62.60 46.40
N ILE A 9 0.50 -62.12 45.70
CA ILE A 9 1.00 -62.70 44.46
C ILE A 9 2.35 -62.04 44.13
N VAL A 10 3.39 -62.87 44.06
CA VAL A 10 4.63 -62.54 43.36
C VAL A 10 4.43 -63.09 41.95
N LEU A 11 4.28 -62.22 40.95
CA LEU A 11 4.40 -62.63 39.55
C LEU A 11 5.84 -62.38 39.11
N VAL A 12 6.59 -63.46 38.93
CA VAL A 12 7.82 -63.47 38.13
C VAL A 12 7.41 -63.70 36.68
N GLY A 13 7.90 -62.87 35.76
CA GLY A 13 8.08 -63.27 34.37
C GLY A 13 7.33 -62.43 33.34
N ALA A 14 8.06 -61.50 32.73
CA ALA A 14 8.29 -61.55 31.28
C ALA A 14 9.55 -60.74 30.97
N VAL A 15 10.62 -61.43 30.60
CA VAL A 15 11.75 -60.81 29.90
C VAL A 15 11.37 -60.82 28.43
N SER A 16 10.72 -59.76 27.96
CA SER A 16 10.57 -59.51 26.52
C SER A 16 11.70 -58.60 26.09
N ALA A 17 12.71 -59.18 25.44
CA ALA A 17 13.66 -58.40 24.66
C ALA A 17 12.93 -57.82 23.45
N LEU A 18 12.87 -56.49 23.36
CA LEU A 18 12.67 -55.80 22.10
C LEU A 18 13.89 -54.92 21.86
N THR A 19 14.85 -55.48 21.14
CA THR A 19 15.92 -54.71 20.50
C THR A 19 15.27 -53.78 19.47
N GLY A 20 15.24 -52.49 19.79
CA GLY A 20 14.98 -51.39 18.88
C GLY A 20 16.01 -50.31 19.19
N CYS A 21 16.90 -50.09 18.24
CA CYS A 21 17.93 -49.07 18.15
C CYS A 21 17.64 -47.74 18.89
N PHE A 22 18.65 -47.28 19.63
CA PHE A 22 18.92 -45.86 19.83
C PHE A 22 19.19 -45.25 18.45
N ASP A 23 18.16 -44.79 17.78
CA ASP A 23 18.24 -43.75 16.77
C ASP A 23 17.06 -42.81 17.06
N ASN A 24 17.24 -41.51 16.80
CA ASN A 24 16.26 -40.40 16.93
C ASN A 24 16.53 -39.37 18.05
N ASP A 25 17.78 -38.90 18.19
CA ASP A 25 18.02 -37.53 18.68
C ASP A 25 17.55 -36.46 17.66
N ASP A 26 16.79 -36.85 16.63
CA ASP A 26 16.25 -36.05 15.53
C ASP A 26 14.76 -35.70 15.71
N ASP A 27 14.17 -36.01 16.87
CA ASP A 27 12.80 -35.59 17.25
C ASP A 27 12.83 -34.39 18.22
N LYS A 28 13.77 -33.44 18.03
CA LYS A 28 13.62 -32.14 18.69
C LYS A 28 12.52 -31.37 17.95
N PRO A 29 11.38 -31.03 18.58
CA PRO A 29 10.40 -30.19 17.92
C PRO A 29 11.07 -28.90 17.49
N GLU A 30 10.87 -28.49 16.24
CA GLU A 30 11.36 -27.20 15.76
C GLU A 30 10.81 -26.12 16.69
N VAL A 31 11.72 -25.23 17.13
CA VAL A 31 11.31 -24.08 17.92
C VAL A 31 10.76 -23.07 16.92
N ASN A 32 9.49 -22.70 17.12
CA ASN A 32 8.86 -21.63 16.36
C ASN A 32 9.64 -20.33 16.55
N VAL A 33 9.95 -19.66 15.45
CA VAL A 33 10.57 -18.34 15.38
C VAL A 33 9.49 -17.34 15.05
N ALA A 34 9.53 -16.15 15.65
CA ALA A 34 8.58 -15.10 15.31
C ALA A 34 8.81 -14.62 13.86
N PRO A 35 7.74 -14.19 13.16
CA PRO A 35 7.89 -13.58 11.85
C PRO A 35 8.67 -12.26 11.95
N VAL A 36 9.25 -11.85 10.82
CA VAL A 36 9.97 -10.58 10.66
C VAL A 36 9.28 -9.76 9.59
N ALA A 37 8.71 -8.62 9.97
CA ALA A 37 8.11 -7.67 9.05
C ALA A 37 9.16 -6.89 8.28
N GLU A 38 8.87 -6.53 7.02
CA GLU A 38 9.74 -5.66 6.23
C GLU A 38 9.13 -4.26 6.08
N ASP A 39 9.92 -3.23 6.42
CA ASP A 39 9.56 -1.85 6.13
C ASP A 39 9.57 -1.60 4.62
N ALA A 40 8.67 -0.74 4.15
CA ALA A 40 8.53 -0.44 2.73
C ALA A 40 8.36 1.05 2.44
N MET A 41 8.72 1.43 1.21
CA MET A 41 8.53 2.79 0.69
C MET A 41 7.85 2.73 -0.67
N PHE A 42 6.79 3.53 -0.82
CA PHE A 42 6.05 3.66 -2.08
C PHE A 42 5.91 5.12 -2.50
N THR A 43 5.61 5.32 -3.77
CA THR A 43 5.25 6.63 -4.31
C THR A 43 3.96 6.52 -5.10
N THR A 44 3.03 7.44 -4.85
CA THR A 44 1.76 7.55 -5.57
C THR A 44 1.50 9.00 -5.96
N GLN A 45 0.42 9.25 -6.71
CA GLN A 45 -0.06 10.59 -7.00
C GLN A 45 -1.24 10.94 -6.09
N ALA A 46 -1.39 12.24 -5.80
CA ALA A 46 -2.52 12.80 -5.08
C ALA A 46 -3.85 12.35 -5.71
N ASP A 47 -4.86 12.13 -4.88
CA ASP A 47 -6.22 11.71 -5.28
C ASP A 47 -6.29 10.33 -5.99
N ILE A 48 -5.20 9.56 -6.03
CA ILE A 48 -5.17 8.22 -6.64
C ILE A 48 -4.97 7.17 -5.56
N ALA A 49 -5.99 6.34 -5.37
CA ALA A 49 -5.86 5.13 -4.56
C ALA A 49 -4.97 4.11 -5.28
N PHE A 50 -4.14 3.41 -4.52
CA PHE A 50 -3.27 2.36 -5.05
C PHE A 50 -3.25 1.14 -4.14
N THR A 51 -2.89 -0.01 -4.72
CA THR A 51 -2.84 -1.30 -4.04
C THR A 51 -1.49 -1.95 -4.28
N GLU A 52 -0.86 -2.42 -3.22
CA GLU A 52 0.43 -3.13 -3.25
C GLU A 52 0.41 -4.24 -2.18
N MET A 53 1.47 -5.05 -2.12
CA MET A 53 1.58 -6.16 -1.17
C MET A 53 2.67 -5.90 -0.12
N LEU A 54 2.34 -6.16 1.15
CA LEU A 54 3.28 -6.12 2.27
C LEU A 54 4.21 -7.34 2.22
N SER A 55 5.41 -7.20 2.77
CA SER A 55 6.40 -8.28 2.83
C SER A 55 6.77 -8.60 4.27
N ALA A 56 6.92 -9.89 4.54
CA ALA A 56 7.45 -10.41 5.79
C ALA A 56 8.05 -11.79 5.53
N SER A 57 8.87 -12.27 6.45
CA SER A 57 9.48 -13.59 6.38
C SER A 57 9.31 -14.32 7.69
N ASP A 58 9.24 -15.65 7.61
CA ASP A 58 9.30 -16.52 8.77
C ASP A 58 10.34 -17.63 8.53
N ALA A 59 11.11 -17.95 9.56
CA ALA A 59 12.24 -18.87 9.46
C ALA A 59 11.81 -20.34 9.42
N ASN A 60 10.63 -20.66 9.98
CA ASN A 60 10.03 -21.99 9.94
C ASN A 60 9.20 -22.20 8.66
N GLY A 61 8.88 -21.12 7.95
CA GLY A 61 8.03 -21.15 6.76
C GLY A 61 6.54 -21.23 7.10
N ASP A 62 6.17 -20.80 8.31
CA ASP A 62 4.80 -20.78 8.77
C ASP A 62 3.94 -19.75 8.01
N PRO A 63 2.63 -20.03 7.83
CA PRO A 63 1.74 -19.11 7.13
C PRO A 63 1.57 -17.80 7.90
N LEU A 64 1.67 -16.67 7.19
CA LEU A 64 1.60 -15.34 7.77
C LEU A 64 0.24 -14.70 7.58
N THR A 65 -0.24 -14.01 8.63
CA THR A 65 -1.45 -13.20 8.61
C THR A 65 -1.11 -11.75 8.90
N TYR A 66 -1.61 -10.84 8.07
CA TYR A 66 -1.37 -9.41 8.16
C TYR A 66 -2.58 -8.65 8.71
N THR A 67 -2.32 -7.59 9.47
CA THR A 67 -3.36 -6.68 9.98
C THR A 67 -2.87 -5.23 10.01
N LEU A 68 -3.80 -4.28 9.93
CA LEU A 68 -3.48 -2.86 10.14
C LEU A 68 -3.35 -2.58 11.64
N ALA A 69 -2.19 -2.12 12.09
CA ALA A 69 -1.92 -1.81 13.49
C ALA A 69 -2.13 -0.31 13.80
N THR A 70 -1.69 0.58 12.91
CA THR A 70 -1.94 2.02 12.98
C THR A 70 -2.23 2.53 11.59
N ASP A 71 -3.35 3.23 11.43
CA ASP A 71 -3.76 3.81 10.14
C ASP A 71 -2.95 5.07 9.81
N SER A 72 -3.00 5.48 8.55
CA SER A 72 -2.38 6.70 8.06
C SER A 72 -3.08 7.97 8.55
N GLU A 73 -2.34 9.07 8.70
CA GLU A 73 -2.90 10.35 9.14
C GLU A 73 -3.46 11.17 7.97
N ASN A 74 -2.85 11.06 6.79
CA ASN A 74 -3.18 11.87 5.61
C ASN A 74 -3.84 11.06 4.48
N GLY A 75 -4.42 9.92 4.83
CA GLY A 75 -5.16 9.04 3.96
C GLY A 75 -5.95 8.00 4.75
N THR A 76 -6.40 6.97 4.05
CA THR A 76 -7.04 5.80 4.67
C THR A 76 -6.40 4.54 4.11
N THR A 77 -5.98 3.65 5.00
CA THR A 77 -5.36 2.37 4.65
C THR A 77 -6.29 1.21 5.00
N THR A 78 -6.38 0.22 4.12
CA THR A 78 -6.95 -1.08 4.42
C THR A 78 -5.89 -2.15 4.18
N VAL A 79 -5.82 -3.15 5.07
CA VAL A 79 -4.91 -4.30 4.96
C VAL A 79 -5.74 -5.56 5.02
N THR A 80 -5.50 -6.48 4.09
CA THR A 80 -6.10 -7.82 4.07
C THR A 80 -5.24 -8.81 4.84
N ALA A 81 -5.83 -9.94 5.22
CA ALA A 81 -5.10 -11.00 5.93
C ALA A 81 -3.95 -11.60 5.11
N ASP A 82 -4.05 -11.56 3.78
CA ASP A 82 -3.05 -12.10 2.85
C ASP A 82 -1.89 -11.12 2.57
N GLY A 83 -1.96 -9.89 3.10
CA GLY A 83 -0.90 -8.89 2.97
C GLY A 83 -1.12 -7.85 1.87
N ASP A 84 -2.17 -7.97 1.05
CA ASP A 84 -2.56 -6.88 0.15
C ASP A 84 -3.05 -5.69 0.96
N PHE A 85 -2.59 -4.49 0.63
CA PHE A 85 -3.07 -3.25 1.21
C PHE A 85 -3.54 -2.26 0.15
N THR A 86 -4.52 -1.44 0.48
CA THR A 86 -4.94 -0.30 -0.35
C THR A 86 -4.80 0.98 0.44
N TYR A 87 -4.10 1.96 -0.13
CA TYR A 87 -3.99 3.31 0.41
C TYR A 87 -4.76 4.29 -0.47
N THR A 88 -5.58 5.14 0.15
CA THR A 88 -6.26 6.26 -0.50
C THR A 88 -5.82 7.57 0.16
N PRO A 89 -5.05 8.44 -0.54
CA PRO A 89 -4.69 9.74 -0.02
C PRO A 89 -5.93 10.59 0.26
N ASN A 90 -5.86 11.47 1.27
CA ASN A 90 -6.86 12.52 1.44
C ASN A 90 -6.87 13.45 0.22
N ALA A 91 -8.04 14.01 -0.08
CA ALA A 91 -8.22 14.84 -1.26
C ALA A 91 -7.19 15.99 -1.30
N GLN A 92 -6.52 16.14 -2.43
CA GLN A 92 -5.50 17.16 -2.71
C GLN A 92 -4.26 17.11 -1.80
N PHE A 93 -4.09 16.06 -1.00
CA PHE A 93 -2.90 15.91 -0.17
C PHE A 93 -1.66 15.62 -1.02
N THR A 94 -0.57 16.28 -0.68
CA THR A 94 0.78 16.02 -1.21
C THR A 94 1.76 16.07 -0.06
N GLY A 95 2.72 15.16 -0.03
CA GLY A 95 3.68 15.05 1.07
C GLY A 95 4.00 13.61 1.40
N THR A 96 4.42 13.36 2.63
CA THR A 96 4.69 12.02 3.14
C THR A 96 3.60 11.62 4.13
N ASP A 97 3.22 10.35 4.09
CA ASP A 97 2.31 9.72 5.04
C ASP A 97 2.88 8.35 5.43
N SER A 98 2.46 7.79 6.56
CA SER A 98 2.88 6.42 6.93
C SER A 98 1.78 5.66 7.65
N PHE A 99 1.87 4.33 7.63
CA PHE A 99 1.04 3.44 8.45
C PHE A 99 1.89 2.30 8.99
N VAL A 100 1.40 1.65 10.05
CA VAL A 100 2.06 0.48 10.65
C VAL A 100 1.16 -0.74 10.47
N PHE A 101 1.74 -1.82 9.99
CA PHE A 101 1.08 -3.13 9.90
C PHE A 101 1.69 -4.10 10.93
N SER A 102 0.94 -5.14 11.27
CA SER A 102 1.41 -6.26 12.09
C SER A 102 1.28 -7.57 11.35
N VAL A 103 2.27 -8.45 11.53
CA VAL A 103 2.34 -9.78 10.95
C VAL A 103 2.46 -10.84 12.04
N SER A 104 1.69 -11.92 11.92
CA SER A 104 1.69 -13.03 12.89
C SER A 104 1.65 -14.39 12.19
N ASP A 105 2.37 -15.35 12.76
CA ASP A 105 2.32 -16.79 12.43
C ASP A 105 1.27 -17.56 13.26
N GLY A 106 0.59 -16.88 14.20
CA GLY A 106 -0.39 -17.45 15.12
C GLY A 106 0.20 -18.23 16.31
N VAL A 107 1.53 -18.26 16.46
CA VAL A 107 2.22 -19.05 17.50
C VAL A 107 3.10 -18.17 18.38
N ALA A 108 4.01 -17.39 17.78
CA ALA A 108 4.90 -16.48 18.49
C ALA A 108 4.34 -15.05 18.53
N ASP A 109 5.05 -14.16 19.22
CA ASP A 109 4.73 -12.75 19.24
C ASP A 109 4.77 -12.19 17.80
N ALA A 110 3.76 -11.39 17.47
CA ALA A 110 3.68 -10.71 16.19
C ALA A 110 4.77 -9.62 16.07
N ASP A 111 5.21 -9.38 14.85
CA ASP A 111 6.11 -8.27 14.52
C ASP A 111 5.36 -7.15 13.79
N THR A 112 5.97 -5.98 13.69
CA THR A 112 5.39 -4.80 13.03
C THR A 112 6.36 -4.15 12.06
N GLY A 113 5.86 -3.72 10.90
CA GLY A 113 6.61 -2.95 9.91
C GLY A 113 5.95 -1.60 9.61
N GLU A 114 6.75 -0.62 9.21
CA GLU A 114 6.30 0.70 8.80
C GLU A 114 6.32 0.82 7.27
N VAL A 115 5.22 1.33 6.71
CA VAL A 115 5.15 1.70 5.30
C VAL A 115 5.12 3.21 5.20
N THR A 116 6.11 3.77 4.50
CA THR A 116 6.18 5.20 4.17
C THR A 116 5.70 5.43 2.74
N ILE A 117 4.82 6.40 2.53
CA ILE A 117 4.26 6.72 1.22
C ILE A 117 4.61 8.17 0.89
N THR A 118 5.17 8.40 -0.29
CA THR A 118 5.34 9.74 -0.87
C THR A 118 4.21 10.00 -1.86
N ILE A 119 3.48 11.10 -1.67
CA ILE A 119 2.33 11.51 -2.48
C ILE A 119 2.73 12.73 -3.31
N ASP A 120 2.94 12.50 -4.60
CA ASP A 120 3.29 13.55 -5.58
C ASP A 120 2.03 14.23 -6.14
N ALA A 121 2.17 15.47 -6.60
CA ALA A 121 1.10 16.15 -7.30
C ALA A 121 0.74 15.44 -8.62
N GLN A 122 -0.55 15.43 -8.97
CA GLN A 122 -0.97 14.95 -10.29
C GLN A 122 -0.36 15.78 -11.41
N GLN A 123 0.13 15.11 -12.45
CA GLN A 123 0.66 15.76 -13.64
C GLN A 123 -0.49 16.12 -14.58
N VAL A 124 -0.64 17.42 -14.89
CA VAL A 124 -1.61 17.90 -15.89
C VAL A 124 -0.95 17.99 -17.27
N SER A 125 -1.38 17.12 -18.19
CA SER A 125 -0.98 17.21 -19.60
C SER A 125 -1.91 18.16 -20.34
N PHE A 126 -1.41 19.34 -20.69
CA PHE A 126 -2.10 20.21 -21.62
C PHE A 126 -1.71 19.82 -23.04
N SER A 127 -2.67 19.35 -23.85
CA SER A 127 -2.46 19.27 -25.29
C SER A 127 -2.35 20.71 -25.79
N SER A 128 -1.18 21.10 -26.29
CA SER A 128 -1.04 22.37 -26.97
C SER A 128 -1.97 22.36 -28.18
N TYR A 129 -2.99 23.20 -28.17
CA TYR A 129 -3.59 23.62 -29.43
C TYR A 129 -2.44 24.25 -30.22
N THR A 130 -2.10 23.67 -31.37
CA THR A 130 -1.00 24.17 -32.18
C THR A 130 -1.27 25.63 -32.52
N ARG A 131 -0.23 26.46 -32.43
CA ARG A 131 -0.25 27.87 -32.84
C ARG A 131 -0.62 28.06 -34.33
N GLU A 132 -0.81 26.97 -35.06
CA GLU A 132 -1.32 26.91 -36.42
C GLU A 132 -2.83 27.23 -36.51
N ALA A 133 -3.61 26.98 -35.45
CA ALA A 133 -5.01 27.40 -35.41
C ALA A 133 -5.17 28.93 -35.27
N PHE A 134 -4.12 29.63 -34.85
CA PHE A 134 -4.08 31.11 -34.74
C PHE A 134 -3.32 31.78 -35.90
N ASN A 135 -2.73 30.97 -36.79
CA ASN A 135 -2.02 31.40 -37.99
C ASN A 135 -2.82 31.04 -39.26
N GLN A 136 -4.15 30.97 -39.15
CA GLN A 136 -4.98 31.19 -40.32
C GLN A 136 -4.67 32.61 -40.75
N GLU A 137 -3.92 32.76 -41.84
CA GLU A 137 -3.91 33.98 -42.64
C GLU A 137 -5.39 34.37 -42.77
N GLU A 138 -5.76 35.60 -42.40
CA GLU A 138 -7.12 36.10 -42.62
C GLU A 138 -7.39 36.02 -44.12
N THR A 139 -7.91 34.89 -44.58
CA THR A 139 -8.73 34.89 -45.78
C THR A 139 -9.99 35.63 -45.36
N ASP A 140 -10.31 36.70 -46.08
CA ASP A 140 -11.53 37.54 -45.96
C ASP A 140 -12.86 36.76 -46.09
N GLU A 141 -12.84 35.42 -45.96
CA GLU A 141 -13.99 34.55 -45.98
C GLU A 141 -14.44 34.28 -44.52
N PRO A 142 -15.54 34.89 -44.05
CA PRO A 142 -16.01 34.71 -42.69
C PRO A 142 -16.38 33.24 -42.44
N LEU A 143 -15.79 32.64 -41.41
CA LEU A 143 -16.19 31.32 -40.92
C LEU A 143 -17.65 31.37 -40.42
N PRO A 144 -18.49 30.35 -40.68
CA PRO A 144 -19.81 30.29 -40.10
C PRO A 144 -19.70 30.09 -38.58
N ILE A 145 -19.83 31.18 -37.82
CA ILE A 145 -19.85 31.15 -36.36
C ILE A 145 -21.21 30.67 -35.87
N ASN A 146 -21.24 29.47 -35.28
CA ASN A 146 -22.39 28.94 -34.56
C ASN A 146 -22.59 29.69 -33.22
N GLY A 147 -23.11 30.92 -33.29
CA GLY A 147 -23.99 31.46 -32.27
C GLY A 147 -23.43 32.35 -31.16
N ARG A 148 -22.22 32.92 -31.26
CA ARG A 148 -21.82 34.01 -30.33
C ARG A 148 -21.13 35.15 -31.08
N ALA A 149 -21.88 36.23 -31.31
CA ALA A 149 -21.37 37.47 -31.86
C ALA A 149 -20.53 38.20 -30.81
N PHE A 150 -19.23 38.32 -31.04
CA PHE A 150 -18.43 39.40 -30.47
C PHE A 150 -18.43 40.52 -31.51
N THR A 151 -19.25 41.55 -31.31
CA THR A 151 -19.07 42.81 -32.04
C THR A 151 -17.96 43.58 -31.33
N GLN A 152 -16.74 43.47 -31.86
CA GLN A 152 -15.62 44.31 -31.47
C GLN A 152 -15.83 45.66 -32.17
N ASP A 153 -16.36 46.63 -31.43
CA ASP A 153 -16.43 48.02 -31.89
C ASP A 153 -15.00 48.55 -31.90
N ALA A 154 -14.35 48.46 -33.06
CA ALA A 154 -13.05 49.02 -33.33
C ALA A 154 -13.21 50.48 -33.76
N GLU A 155 -13.25 51.40 -32.80
CA GLU A 155 -12.85 52.78 -33.07
C GLU A 155 -11.32 52.84 -32.88
N GLU A 156 -10.63 52.72 -34.00
CA GLU A 156 -9.19 52.92 -34.16
C GLU A 156 -8.79 54.31 -33.61
N SER A 157 -8.20 54.35 -32.43
CA SER A 157 -7.56 55.56 -31.93
C SER A 157 -6.20 55.71 -32.62
N SER A 158 -6.25 56.37 -33.78
CA SER A 158 -5.09 56.83 -34.54
C SER A 158 -4.09 57.54 -33.61
N PHE A 159 -2.90 56.96 -33.47
CA PHE A 159 -1.87 57.35 -32.50
C PHE A 159 -0.80 58.29 -33.12
N ASP A 160 -1.15 59.12 -34.11
CA ASP A 160 -0.14 59.89 -34.88
C ASP A 160 -0.52 61.35 -35.18
N ASP A 161 -0.97 62.12 -34.17
CA ASP A 161 -1.07 63.58 -34.28
C ASP A 161 -0.54 64.32 -33.03
N LEU A 162 0.64 63.91 -32.55
CA LEU A 162 1.38 64.62 -31.52
C LEU A 162 2.72 65.13 -32.06
N LEU A 163 2.68 66.06 -33.01
CA LEU A 163 3.79 67.01 -33.21
C LEU A 163 3.41 68.37 -32.60
N PRO A 164 4.33 69.01 -31.84
CA PRO A 164 4.04 70.28 -31.18
C PRO A 164 4.29 71.45 -32.13
N GLN A 165 3.56 72.56 -32.00
CA GLN A 165 4.09 73.94 -31.92
C GLN A 165 2.98 75.00 -32.15
N GLN A 166 2.94 75.94 -31.19
CA GLN A 166 2.69 77.40 -31.30
C GLN A 166 1.30 77.92 -31.69
#